data_AF-A0A852PE88-F1
#
_entry.id   AF-A0A852PE88-F1
#
_cell.length_a   1.000
_cell.length_b   1.000
_cell.length_c   1.000
_cell.angle_alpha   90.00
_cell.angle_beta   90.00
_cell.angle_gamma   90.00
#
_symmetry.space_group_name_H-M   'P 1'
#
loop_
_entity.id
_entity.type
_entity.pdbx_description
1 polymer ?
#
loop_
_entity_poly.entity_id
_entity_poly.type
_entity_poly.pdbx_seq_one_letter_code
_entity_poly.pdbx_strand_id
1 'polypeptide(L)'
;MRTKMRLLGFRGAAVKPLNEEAAAELGAELLGEALVFGVGGLCLYLEYLRQAGQSRRREEHLEQTLTDLREGLERLQRDLEELQARGHQPGGQGHAQGGAGHAQGGAGH
;
A
#
# COMPACT_ATOMS: atom_id res chain seq x y z
N MET A 1 9.10 15.03 -61.67
CA MET A 1 7.87 14.61 -60.97
C MET A 1 6.57 14.76 -61.77
N ARG A 2 6.57 14.92 -63.11
CA ARG A 2 5.35 15.20 -63.89
C ARG A 2 4.64 13.99 -64.51
N THR A 3 5.34 12.85 -64.65
CA THR A 3 4.82 11.70 -65.41
C THR A 3 3.84 10.85 -64.61
N LYS A 4 4.05 10.70 -63.29
CA LYS A 4 3.18 9.89 -62.42
C LYS A 4 1.76 10.46 -62.26
N MET A 5 1.62 11.78 -62.25
CA MET A 5 0.31 12.44 -62.06
C MET A 5 -0.63 12.29 -63.27
N ARG A 6 -0.07 12.07 -64.47
CA ARG A 6 -0.84 11.91 -65.70
C ARG A 6 -1.39 10.49 -65.88
N LEU A 7 -0.79 9.50 -65.21
CA LEU A 7 -1.19 8.09 -65.29
C LEU A 7 -2.43 7.78 -64.42
N LEU A 8 -2.67 8.54 -63.35
CA LEU A 8 -3.82 8.35 -62.44
C LEU A 8 -5.05 9.22 -62.78
N GLY A 9 -5.10 9.84 -63.96
CA GLY A 9 -6.29 10.61 -64.41
C GLY A 9 -6.55 11.93 -63.67
N PHE A 10 -5.74 12.30 -62.69
CA PHE A 10 -5.79 13.61 -62.05
C PHE A 10 -5.21 14.68 -62.99
N ARG A 11 -6.06 15.22 -63.88
CA ARG A 11 -5.83 16.55 -64.46
C ARG A 11 -5.70 17.48 -63.27
N GLY A 12 -4.51 18.06 -63.10
CA GLY A 12 -4.13 18.85 -61.93
C GLY A 12 -5.31 19.64 -61.40
N ALA A 13 -5.93 19.11 -60.33
CA ALA A 13 -6.85 19.90 -59.55
C ALA A 13 -6.00 21.08 -59.11
N ALA A 14 -6.39 22.28 -59.54
CA ALA A 14 -5.86 23.49 -58.96
C ALA A 14 -6.13 23.34 -57.47
N VAL A 15 -5.11 22.97 -56.70
CA VAL A 15 -5.16 23.11 -55.25
C VAL A 15 -5.33 24.60 -55.08
N LYS A 16 -6.59 25.01 -54.85
CA LYS A 16 -6.91 26.37 -54.44
C LYS A 16 -5.95 26.64 -53.28
N PRO A 17 -5.09 27.66 -53.37
CA PRO A 17 -4.20 27.97 -52.26
C PRO A 17 -5.11 28.06 -51.03
N LEU A 18 -4.85 27.18 -50.07
CA LEU A 18 -5.61 27.15 -48.83
C LEU A 18 -5.54 28.56 -48.29
N ASN A 19 -6.69 29.16 -47.95
CA ASN A 19 -6.76 30.51 -47.40
C ASN A 19 -5.79 30.52 -46.21
N GLU A 20 -4.63 31.18 -46.33
CA GLU A 20 -3.56 31.12 -45.31
C GLU A 20 -4.10 31.49 -43.92
N GLU A 21 -5.10 32.37 -43.93
CA GLU A 21 -5.97 32.74 -42.82
C GLU A 21 -6.63 31.55 -42.12
N ALA A 22 -7.25 30.63 -42.84
CA ALA A 22 -7.96 29.48 -42.26
C ALA A 22 -7.00 28.43 -41.69
N ALA A 23 -5.83 28.25 -42.31
CA ALA A 23 -4.78 27.37 -41.78
C ALA A 23 -4.13 27.97 -40.52
N ALA A 24 -3.96 29.29 -40.48
CA ALA A 24 -3.44 29.99 -39.32
C ALA A 24 -4.43 29.96 -38.14
N GLU A 25 -5.72 30.14 -38.39
CA GLU A 25 -6.77 30.07 -37.37
C GLU A 25 -6.87 28.67 -36.76
N LEU A 26 -6.94 27.62 -37.60
CA LEU A 26 -6.99 26.24 -37.13
C LEU A 26 -5.69 25.83 -36.41
N GLY A 27 -4.55 26.33 -36.89
CA GLY A 27 -3.24 26.12 -36.26
C GLY A 27 -3.15 26.77 -34.89
N ALA A 28 -3.70 27.98 -34.72
CA ALA A 28 -3.73 28.68 -33.45
C ALA A 28 -4.62 27.97 -32.41
N GLU A 29 -5.77 27.44 -32.84
CA GLU A 29 -6.66 26.65 -31.97
C GLU A 29 -5.97 25.37 -31.47
N LEU A 30 -5.37 24.59 -32.38
CA LEU A 30 -4.65 23.36 -32.04
C LEU A 30 -3.41 23.64 -31.17
N LEU A 31 -2.70 24.74 -31.42
CA LEU A 31 -1.52 25.11 -30.61
C LEU A 31 -1.94 25.53 -29.20
N GLY A 32 -3.06 26.26 -29.08
CA GLY A 32 -3.66 26.60 -27.78
C GLY A 32 -4.08 25.35 -27.01
N GLU A 33 -4.79 24.43 -27.65
CA GLU A 33 -5.23 23.17 -27.05
C GLU A 33 -4.02 22.31 -26.62
N ALA A 34 -3.00 22.19 -27.47
CA ALA A 34 -1.77 21.47 -27.16
C ALA A 34 -0.99 22.09 -26.00
N LEU A 35 -0.98 23.42 -25.88
CA LEU A 35 -0.35 24.12 -24.75
C LEU A 35 -1.08 23.85 -23.44
N VAL A 36 -2.42 23.95 -23.44
CA VAL A 36 -3.24 23.71 -22.24
C VAL A 36 -3.08 22.25 -21.78
N PHE A 37 -3.17 21.29 -22.70
CA PHE A 37 -2.94 19.88 -22.36
C PHE A 37 -1.49 19.59 -21.98
N GLY A 38 -0.53 20.23 -22.64
CA GLY A 38 0.89 20.08 -22.30
C GLY A 38 1.19 20.54 -20.89
N VAL A 39 0.76 21.74 -20.51
CA VAL A 39 0.96 22.30 -19.17
C VAL A 39 0.16 21.52 -18.12
N GLY A 40 -1.11 21.23 -18.39
CA GLY A 40 -1.96 20.46 -17.47
C GLY A 40 -1.43 19.04 -17.24
N GLY A 41 -1.07 18.35 -18.33
CA GLY A 41 -0.48 17.01 -18.29
C GLY A 41 0.87 17.00 -17.60
N LEU A 42 1.73 18.00 -17.85
CA LEU A 42 3.02 18.13 -17.18
C LEU A 42 2.85 18.37 -15.67
N CYS A 43 1.92 19.24 -15.25
CA CYS A 43 1.63 19.47 -13.84
C CYS A 43 1.17 18.18 -13.13
N LEU A 44 0.24 17.43 -13.74
CA LEU A 44 -0.22 16.14 -13.21
C LEU A 44 0.92 15.12 -13.13
N TYR A 45 1.75 15.04 -14.16
CA TYR A 45 2.88 14.13 -14.21
C TYR A 45 3.92 14.44 -13.11
N LEU A 46 4.27 15.71 -12.93
CA LEU A 46 5.20 16.12 -11.88
C LEU A 46 4.65 15.86 -10.48
N GLU A 47 3.35 16.13 -10.27
CA GLU A 47 2.69 15.80 -9.00
C GLU A 47 2.69 14.28 -8.77
N TYR A 48 2.44 13.48 -9.80
CA TYR A 48 2.53 12.02 -9.71
C TYR A 48 3.94 11.55 -9.34
N LEU A 49 4.99 12.09 -9.96
CA LEU A 49 6.38 11.77 -9.59
C LEU A 49 6.67 12.14 -8.13
N ARG A 50 6.20 13.31 -7.70
CA ARG A 50 6.34 13.79 -6.32
C ARG A 50 5.62 12.87 -5.34
N GLN A 51 4.39 12.46 -5.65
CA GLN A 51 3.59 11.56 -4.84
C GLN A 51 4.15 10.13 -4.82
N ALA A 52 4.67 9.62 -5.93
CA ALA A 52 5.28 8.30 -6.00
C ALA A 52 6.49 8.17 -5.05
N GLY A 53 7.31 9.23 -4.94
CA GLY A 53 8.39 9.28 -3.95
C GLY A 53 7.91 9.30 -2.50
N GLN A 54 6.76 9.93 -2.23
CA GLN A 54 6.14 9.95 -0.90
C GLN A 54 5.41 8.66 -0.56
N SER A 55 4.85 7.96 -1.55
CA SER A 55 4.13 6.69 -1.35
C SER A 55 5.05 5.62 -0.76
N ARG A 56 6.30 5.54 -1.25
CA ARG A 56 7.30 4.61 -0.70
C ARG A 56 7.57 4.85 0.79
N ARG A 57 7.68 6.12 1.19
CA ARG A 57 7.87 6.48 2.61
C ARG A 57 6.65 6.14 3.46
N ARG A 58 5.44 6.31 2.90
CA ARG A 58 4.19 5.95 3.59
C ARG A 58 4.05 4.44 3.77
N GLU A 59 4.42 3.65 2.76
CA GLU A 59 4.48 2.19 2.84
C GLU A 59 5.48 1.73 3.90
N GLU A 60 6.70 2.28 3.90
CA GLU A 60 7.71 1.99 4.93
C GLU A 60 7.21 2.31 6.35
N HIS A 61 6.53 3.45 6.56
CA HIS A 61 5.96 3.80 7.86
C HIS A 61 4.81 2.87 8.26
N LEU A 62 3.97 2.44 7.30
CA LEU A 62 2.90 1.47 7.56
C LEU A 62 3.48 0.11 7.96
N GLU A 63 4.50 -0.36 7.25
CA GLU A 63 5.18 -1.63 7.54
C GLU A 63 5.87 -1.61 8.91
N GLN A 64 6.53 -0.50 9.26
CA GLN A 64 7.09 -0.30 10.59
C GLN A 64 6.01 -0.35 11.66
N THR A 65 4.91 0.38 11.48
CA THR A 65 3.79 0.39 12.43
C THR A 65 3.18 -0.99 12.60
N LEU A 66 3.02 -1.75 11.51
CA LEU A 66 2.52 -3.13 11.57
C LEU A 66 3.48 -4.07 12.30
N THR A 67 4.78 -3.90 12.09
CA THR A 67 5.82 -4.67 12.79
C THR A 67 5.76 -4.39 14.30
N ASP A 68 5.71 -3.11 14.69
CA ASP A 68 5.62 -2.71 16.10
C ASP A 68 4.36 -3.27 16.78
N LEU A 69 3.21 -3.23 16.09
CA LEU A 69 1.97 -3.79 16.60
C LEU A 69 2.04 -5.31 16.79
N ARG A 70 2.68 -6.03 15.85
CA ARG A 70 2.89 -7.48 15.97
C ARG A 70 3.80 -7.81 17.15
N GLU A 71 4.91 -7.10 17.30
CA GLU A 71 5.80 -7.27 18.45
C GLU A 71 5.07 -6.98 19.77
N GLY A 72 4.24 -5.95 19.81
CA GLY A 72 3.42 -5.62 20.96
C GLY A 72 2.45 -6.74 21.32
N LEU A 73 1.77 -7.33 20.32
CA LEU A 73 0.89 -8.48 20.51
C LEU A 73 1.66 -9.72 21.01
N GLU A 74 2.81 -10.02 20.45
CA GLU A 74 3.64 -11.16 20.88
C GLU A 74 4.18 -10.98 22.31
N ARG A 75 4.54 -9.76 22.70
CA ARG A 75 4.92 -9.44 24.09
C ARG A 75 3.73 -9.64 25.01
N LEU A 76 2.57 -9.11 24.65
CA LEU A 76 1.36 -9.23 25.46
C LEU A 76 0.91 -10.69 25.61
N GLN A 77 1.02 -11.50 24.55
CA GLN A 77 0.76 -12.93 24.61
C GLN A 77 1.71 -13.65 25.56
N ARG A 78 3.01 -13.35 25.51
CA ARG A 78 3.99 -13.90 26.45
C ARG A 78 3.71 -13.52 27.89
N ASP A 79 3.37 -12.25 28.14
CA ASP A 79 3.02 -11.78 29.48
C ASP A 79 1.77 -12.50 30.01
N LEU A 80 0.77 -12.74 29.15
CA LEU A 80 -0.42 -13.53 29.49
C LEU A 80 -0.08 -14.99 29.80
N GLU A 81 0.77 -15.63 29.00
CA GLU A 81 1.24 -17.00 29.23
C GLU A 81 2.01 -17.11 30.55
N GLU A 82 2.86 -16.13 30.87
CA GLU A 82 3.61 -16.10 32.12
C GLU A 82 2.68 -15.91 33.33
N LEU A 83 1.71 -15.00 33.23
CA LEU A 83 0.68 -14.80 34.26
C LEU A 83 -0.17 -16.06 34.47
N GLN A 84 -0.55 -16.73 33.38
CA GLN A 84 -1.28 -18.01 33.44
C GLN A 84 -0.43 -19.11 34.06
N ALA A 85 0.85 -19.23 33.71
CA ALA A 85 1.76 -20.21 34.30
C ALA A 85 1.95 -19.97 35.80
N ARG A 86 2.05 -18.70 36.23
CA ARG A 86 2.09 -18.32 37.65
C ARG A 86 0.78 -18.61 38.37
N GLY A 87 -0.36 -18.35 37.73
CA GLY A 87 -1.69 -18.65 38.28
C GLY A 87 -2.03 -20.15 38.29
N HIS A 88 -1.42 -20.93 37.40
CA HIS A 88 -1.56 -22.38 37.31
C HIS A 88 -0.59 -23.15 38.20
N GLN A 89 0.38 -22.49 38.86
CA GLN A 89 1.10 -23.09 39.99
C GLN A 89 0.03 -23.54 40.99
N PRO A 90 -0.27 -24.85 41.08
CA PRO A 90 -1.28 -25.29 42.01
C PRO A 90 -0.74 -24.97 43.40
N GLY A 91 -1.59 -24.42 44.27
CA GLY A 91 -1.30 -24.21 45.69
C GLY A 91 -1.08 -25.52 46.45
N GLY A 92 -0.18 -26.38 45.97
CA GLY A 92 0.23 -27.62 46.56
C GLY A 92 1.42 -27.36 47.48
N GLN A 93 1.20 -26.64 48.58
CA GLN A 93 1.96 -26.82 49.81
C GLN A 93 1.33 -26.04 50.97
N GLY A 94 0.83 -26.82 51.93
CA GLY A 94 0.46 -26.35 53.25
C GLY A 94 -0.96 -26.75 53.63
N HIS A 95 -1.22 -28.04 53.87
CA HIS A 95 -2.13 -28.56 54.92
C HIS A 95 -2.14 -30.11 54.86
N ALA A 96 -1.01 -30.75 55.15
CA ALA A 96 -0.97 -32.19 55.45
C ALA A 96 0.27 -32.50 56.31
N GLN A 97 0.29 -32.01 57.55
CA GLN A 97 1.15 -32.60 58.58
C GLN A 97 0.49 -32.45 59.95
N GLY A 98 0.10 -33.57 60.54
CA GLY A 98 -0.33 -33.66 61.93
C GLY A 98 -1.39 -34.74 62.16
N GLY A 99 -0.95 -35.96 62.50
CA GLY A 99 -1.80 -36.89 63.25
C GLY A 99 -1.92 -38.32 62.71
N ALA A 100 -0.80 -38.99 62.40
CA ALA A 100 -0.77 -40.45 62.43
C ALA A 100 -0.03 -40.89 63.70
N GLY A 101 -0.73 -41.67 64.54
CA GLY A 101 -0.11 -42.48 65.58
C GLY A 101 -0.80 -42.37 66.93
N HIS A 102 -1.80 -43.22 67.17
CA HIS A 102 -1.97 -43.94 68.45
C HIS A 102 -3.06 -45.02 68.24
N ALA A 103 -2.65 -46.15 67.66
CA ALA A 103 -3.34 -47.42 67.83
C ALA A 103 -2.42 -48.29 68.70
N GLN A 104 -2.72 -48.36 70.00
CA GLN A 104 -2.11 -49.33 70.90
C GLN A 104 -3.22 -50.24 71.40
N GLY A 105 -3.18 -51.50 70.94
CA GLY A 105 -4.03 -52.57 71.42
C GLY A 105 -3.63 -53.03 72.82
N GLY A 106 -4.54 -53.75 73.46
CA GLY A 106 -4.28 -54.45 74.72
C GLY A 106 -5.55 -54.92 75.41
N ALA A 107 -6.12 -56.02 74.91
CA ALA A 107 -7.02 -56.86 75.69
C ALA A 107 -6.21 -57.69 76.70
N GLY A 108 -6.69 -57.83 77.93
CA GLY A 108 -6.13 -58.76 78.91
C GLY A 108 -6.70 -58.60 80.32
N HIS A 109 -7.65 -59.48 80.63
CA HIS A 109 -8.06 -60.02 81.94
C HIS A 109 -8.52 -59.09 83.07
#